data_AF-A0A1N7HIH8-F1
#
_entry.id   AF-A0A1N7HIH8-F1
#
_cell.length_a   1.000
_cell.length_b   1.000
_cell.length_c   1.000
_cell.angle_alpha   90.00
_cell.angle_beta   90.00
_cell.angle_gamma   90.00
#
_symmetry.space_group_name_H-M   'P 1'
#
loop_
_entity.id
_entity.type
_entity.pdbx_description
1 polymer ?
#
loop_
_entity_poly.entity_id
_entity_poly.type
_entity_poly.pdbx_seq_one_letter_code
_entity_poly.pdbx_strand_id
1 'polypeptide(L)'
;MPTALAALEEAYARRGAPPASPKGPAGDRTPVVGYVGADMPVELLTAAGVRAFRLTGDPESGSALGDRYLGRGVDPMARSVLTRLLDGAFGDLDHIVVSHDCEASLRLFYALRELRRVEPGTKLPEAYLVDILHLPHRTTARYNRRRIGEFAARLEAWTGRPLDLAGAVAAHDERRRLLAAVAELRRAVPARLTGRQFLAVADPGLPVDEHIALLERLLAEAGQLGEHAGRRVFLSGGDHDTPHVYEAVESEGYVIVGEDHSFGGPHPDRPVGAGGLDALAEHYHHSGPTAHRATVGERAAHAARAVRHCRAELFVAYSRIGDEAPAWDFPAQRAALDIPAVLLERQEYGRADLTALRKEHPCAV
;
A
#
# COMPACT_ATOMS: atom_id res chain seq x y z
N MET A 1 -12.96 23.35 -13.65
CA MET A 1 -12.59 21.94 -13.39
C MET A 1 -12.05 21.84 -11.97
N PRO A 2 -12.27 20.74 -11.23
CA PRO A 2 -11.64 20.56 -9.92
C PRO A 2 -10.12 20.57 -10.06
N THR A 3 -9.42 21.08 -9.04
CA THR A 3 -7.95 20.97 -8.91
C THR A 3 -7.53 19.50 -8.95
N ALA A 4 -6.30 19.21 -9.38
CA ALA A 4 -5.77 17.85 -9.43
C ALA A 4 -5.83 17.15 -8.06
N LEU A 5 -5.52 17.87 -6.98
CA LEU A 5 -5.58 17.34 -5.62
C LEU A 5 -7.00 16.89 -5.25
N ALA A 6 -8.02 17.75 -5.44
CA ALA A 6 -9.41 17.39 -5.17
C ALA A 6 -9.88 16.17 -5.97
N ALA A 7 -9.46 16.04 -7.23
CA ALA A 7 -9.78 14.86 -8.04
C ALA A 7 -9.14 13.57 -7.50
N LEU A 8 -7.89 13.64 -7.02
CA LEU A 8 -7.21 12.52 -6.37
C LEU A 8 -7.87 12.14 -5.05
N GLU A 9 -8.29 13.11 -4.24
CA GLU A 9 -9.02 12.85 -2.99
C GLU A 9 -10.39 12.21 -3.24
N GLU A 10 -11.12 12.65 -4.27
CA GLU A 10 -12.40 12.04 -4.67
C GLU A 10 -12.20 10.60 -5.18
N ALA A 11 -11.13 10.33 -5.92
CA ALA A 11 -10.78 8.98 -6.36
C ALA A 11 -10.43 8.09 -5.15
N TYR A 12 -9.56 8.56 -4.26
CA TYR A 12 -9.15 7.86 -3.05
C TYR A 12 -10.35 7.51 -2.13
N ALA A 13 -11.31 8.41 -1.99
CA ALA A 13 -12.54 8.17 -1.20
C ALA A 13 -13.40 7.03 -1.79
N ARG A 14 -13.27 6.76 -3.10
CA ARG A 14 -14.01 5.71 -3.80
C ARG A 14 -13.18 4.44 -4.06
N ARG A 15 -11.89 4.40 -3.71
CA ARG A 15 -11.00 3.28 -4.09
C ARG A 15 -11.39 1.92 -3.53
N GLY A 16 -12.18 1.90 -2.46
CA GLY A 16 -12.74 0.68 -1.89
C GLY A 16 -14.07 0.24 -2.52
N ALA A 17 -14.64 1.01 -3.45
CA ALA A 17 -15.88 0.67 -4.15
C ALA A 17 -15.58 -0.09 -5.45
N PRO A 18 -16.50 -0.93 -5.94
CA PRO A 18 -16.35 -1.63 -7.22
C PRO A 18 -16.09 -0.62 -8.35
N PRO A 19 -15.13 -0.90 -9.25
CA PRO A 19 -14.92 -0.06 -10.42
C PRO A 19 -16.17 -0.09 -11.30
N ALA A 20 -16.56 1.07 -11.85
CA ALA A 20 -17.61 1.13 -12.87
C ALA A 20 -17.25 0.20 -14.03
N SER A 21 -18.22 -0.59 -14.52
CA SER A 21 -18.03 -1.66 -15.51
C SER A 21 -17.10 -1.24 -16.67
N PRO A 22 -15.81 -1.62 -16.63
CA PRO A 22 -14.84 -1.08 -17.56
C PRO A 22 -15.03 -1.71 -18.94
N LYS A 23 -15.19 -0.88 -19.97
CA LYS A 23 -15.17 -1.30 -21.37
C LYS A 23 -13.74 -1.26 -21.88
N GLY A 24 -13.31 -2.35 -22.50
CA GLY A 24 -11.99 -2.45 -23.13
C GLY A 24 -11.91 -1.64 -24.43
N PRO A 25 -10.71 -1.57 -25.04
CA PRO A 25 -10.47 -0.81 -26.28
C PRO A 25 -11.35 -1.27 -27.45
N ALA A 26 -11.78 -2.53 -27.43
CA ALA A 26 -12.64 -3.14 -28.44
C ALA A 26 -14.14 -3.11 -28.07
N GLY A 27 -14.51 -2.46 -26.95
CA GLY A 27 -15.88 -2.44 -26.42
C GLY A 27 -16.28 -3.72 -25.67
N ASP A 28 -15.36 -4.66 -25.50
CA ASP A 28 -15.50 -5.87 -24.68
C ASP A 28 -15.42 -5.54 -23.18
N ARG A 29 -15.89 -6.46 -22.32
CA ARG A 29 -15.79 -6.28 -20.87
C ARG A 29 -14.34 -6.49 -20.46
N THR A 30 -13.72 -5.50 -19.83
CA THR A 30 -12.38 -5.66 -19.25
C THR A 30 -12.46 -6.49 -17.96
N PRO A 31 -11.69 -7.58 -17.82
CA PRO A 31 -11.68 -8.36 -16.59
C PRO A 31 -11.26 -7.50 -15.39
N VAL A 32 -11.93 -7.70 -14.26
CA VAL A 32 -11.70 -6.99 -13.01
C VAL A 32 -10.97 -7.90 -12.05
N VAL A 33 -9.78 -7.48 -11.61
CA VAL A 33 -8.92 -8.28 -10.72
C VAL A 33 -8.71 -7.52 -9.41
N GLY A 34 -9.22 -8.07 -8.32
CA GLY A 34 -8.92 -7.59 -6.98
C GLY A 34 -7.56 -8.09 -6.53
N TYR A 35 -6.73 -7.25 -5.92
CA TYR A 35 -5.45 -7.69 -5.37
C TYR A 35 -5.21 -7.32 -3.91
N VAL A 36 -4.46 -8.18 -3.21
CA VAL A 36 -3.99 -7.95 -1.84
C VAL A 36 -2.47 -8.08 -1.81
N GLY A 37 -1.85 -7.18 -1.04
CA GLY A 37 -0.46 -7.27 -0.61
C GLY A 37 0.51 -6.28 -1.27
N ALA A 38 1.57 -5.95 -0.53
CA ALA A 38 2.48 -4.85 -0.80
C ALA A 38 3.53 -5.09 -1.91
N ASP A 39 3.80 -6.34 -2.26
CA ASP A 39 4.72 -6.75 -3.35
C ASP A 39 4.00 -7.36 -4.55
N MET A 40 2.72 -7.04 -4.73
CA MET A 40 2.03 -7.41 -5.97
C MET A 40 2.77 -6.79 -7.17
N PRO A 41 3.22 -7.58 -8.18
CA PRO A 41 3.76 -7.07 -9.44
C PRO A 41 2.68 -6.43 -10.29
N VAL A 42 2.30 -5.21 -9.92
CA VAL A 42 1.20 -4.43 -10.53
C VAL A 42 1.47 -4.13 -12.01
N GLU A 43 2.73 -4.10 -12.45
CA GLU A 43 3.11 -3.99 -13.85
C GLU A 43 2.52 -5.14 -14.68
N LEU A 44 2.48 -6.37 -14.14
CA LEU A 44 1.90 -7.51 -14.86
C LEU A 44 0.39 -7.38 -15.01
N LEU A 45 -0.30 -6.84 -14.00
CA LEU A 45 -1.73 -6.57 -14.08
C LEU A 45 -2.04 -5.51 -15.15
N THR A 46 -1.26 -4.42 -15.17
CA THR A 46 -1.38 -3.40 -16.23
C THR A 46 -1.04 -3.97 -17.60
N ALA A 47 0.03 -4.76 -17.72
CA ALA A 47 0.46 -5.38 -18.99
C ALA A 47 -0.59 -6.35 -19.57
N ALA A 48 -1.38 -6.99 -18.71
CA ALA A 48 -2.49 -7.87 -19.11
C ALA A 48 -3.73 -7.09 -19.59
N GLY A 49 -3.76 -5.77 -19.35
CA GLY A 49 -4.90 -4.92 -19.65
C GLY A 49 -6.15 -5.30 -18.85
N VAL A 50 -5.98 -5.71 -17.58
CA VAL A 50 -7.07 -5.93 -16.64
C VAL A 50 -7.34 -4.66 -15.82
N ARG A 51 -8.57 -4.49 -15.34
CA ARG A 51 -8.87 -3.46 -14.34
C ARG A 51 -8.49 -3.99 -12.97
N ALA A 52 -7.25 -3.71 -12.57
CA ALA A 52 -6.78 -4.01 -11.23
C ALA A 52 -7.21 -2.94 -10.23
N PHE A 53 -7.58 -3.35 -9.02
CA PHE A 53 -7.69 -2.45 -7.88
C PHE A 53 -7.36 -3.19 -6.58
N ARG A 54 -6.78 -2.46 -5.63
CA ARG A 54 -6.37 -3.01 -4.34
C ARG A 54 -7.59 -3.24 -3.47
N LEU A 55 -7.72 -4.45 -2.93
CA LEU A 55 -8.75 -4.75 -1.94
C LEU A 55 -8.31 -4.19 -0.59
N THR A 56 -9.08 -3.23 -0.07
CA THR A 56 -8.81 -2.59 1.23
C THR A 56 -9.83 -3.04 2.27
N GLY A 57 -9.46 -3.04 3.54
CA GLY A 57 -10.43 -3.16 4.61
C GLY A 57 -11.22 -1.87 4.83
N ASP A 58 -12.14 -1.91 5.79
CA ASP A 58 -12.84 -0.75 6.33
C ASP A 58 -13.00 -0.95 7.85
N PRO A 59 -12.33 -0.11 8.67
CA PRO A 59 -12.46 -0.10 10.12
C PRO A 59 -13.89 0.09 10.64
N GLU A 60 -14.78 0.74 9.86
CA GLU A 60 -16.14 1.05 10.30
C GLU A 60 -17.15 -0.07 9.98
N SER A 61 -16.87 -0.91 8.98
CA SER A 61 -17.81 -1.93 8.47
C SER A 61 -17.87 -3.22 9.31
N GLY A 62 -17.06 -3.33 10.37
CA GLY A 62 -16.95 -4.55 11.16
C GLY A 62 -16.25 -5.70 10.43
N SER A 63 -16.08 -6.84 11.13
CA SER A 63 -15.29 -7.97 10.63
C SER A 63 -15.87 -9.35 10.97
N ALA A 64 -17.20 -9.45 11.16
CA ALA A 64 -17.82 -10.66 11.74
C ALA A 64 -17.52 -11.96 10.98
N LEU A 65 -17.60 -11.94 9.64
CA LEU A 65 -17.27 -13.10 8.80
C LEU A 65 -15.75 -13.38 8.80
N GLY A 66 -14.94 -12.32 8.74
CA GLY A 66 -13.49 -12.41 8.88
C GLY A 66 -13.06 -13.06 10.18
N ASP A 67 -13.67 -12.66 11.30
CA ASP A 67 -13.43 -13.23 12.63
C ASP A 67 -13.79 -14.70 12.68
N ARG A 68 -14.91 -15.08 12.05
CA ARG A 68 -15.38 -16.47 12.00
C ARG A 68 -14.39 -17.37 11.27
N TYR A 69 -13.86 -16.93 10.12
CA TYR A 69 -13.08 -17.79 9.24
C TYR A 69 -11.56 -17.70 9.46
N LEU A 70 -11.04 -16.51 9.77
CA LEU A 70 -9.60 -16.30 10.01
C LEU A 70 -9.23 -16.35 11.50
N GLY A 71 -10.20 -16.14 12.39
CA GLY A 71 -9.97 -16.00 13.82
C GLY A 71 -9.41 -14.63 14.20
N ARG A 72 -9.68 -14.19 15.43
CA ARG A 72 -9.32 -12.83 15.92
C ARG A 72 -7.82 -12.59 16.11
N GLY A 73 -6.99 -13.63 16.02
CA GLY A 73 -5.53 -13.53 16.08
C GLY A 73 -4.87 -13.16 14.74
N VAL A 74 -5.65 -13.02 13.67
CA VAL A 74 -5.18 -12.49 12.38
C VAL A 74 -5.39 -10.97 12.34
N ASP A 75 -4.48 -10.27 11.67
CA ASP A 75 -4.56 -8.82 11.44
C ASP A 75 -5.99 -8.39 11.05
N PRO A 76 -6.60 -7.41 11.75
CA PRO A 76 -7.91 -6.87 11.42
C PRO A 76 -8.09 -6.44 9.96
N MET A 77 -7.03 -5.97 9.29
CA MET A 77 -7.11 -5.60 7.87
C MET A 77 -7.51 -6.80 6.99
N ALA A 78 -6.86 -7.96 7.16
CA ALA A 78 -7.19 -9.17 6.42
C ALA A 78 -8.60 -9.71 6.76
N ARG A 79 -9.01 -9.60 8.03
CA ARG A 79 -10.37 -9.96 8.48
C ARG A 79 -11.43 -9.05 7.86
N SER A 80 -11.16 -7.75 7.78
CA SER A 80 -12.05 -6.80 7.16
C SER A 80 -12.17 -7.06 5.65
N VAL A 81 -11.05 -7.26 4.94
CA VAL A 81 -11.06 -7.63 3.51
C VAL A 81 -11.88 -8.89 3.24
N LEU A 82 -11.71 -9.95 4.05
CA LEU A 82 -12.50 -11.18 3.87
C LEU A 82 -14.00 -10.93 4.10
N THR A 83 -14.35 -10.17 5.13
CA THR A 83 -15.75 -9.82 5.41
C THR A 83 -16.37 -9.08 4.24
N ARG A 84 -15.69 -8.04 3.76
CA ARG A 84 -16.11 -7.22 2.63
C ARG A 84 -16.25 -8.03 1.33
N LEU A 85 -15.36 -9.00 1.10
CA LEU A 85 -15.48 -9.93 -0.05
C LEU A 85 -16.74 -10.79 0.04
N LEU A 86 -17.02 -11.37 1.20
CA LEU A 86 -18.17 -12.24 1.41
C LEU A 86 -19.50 -11.48 1.41
N ASP A 87 -19.49 -10.21 1.84
CA ASP A 87 -20.65 -9.32 1.79
C ASP A 87 -20.87 -8.70 0.40
N GLY A 88 -19.99 -8.96 -0.57
CA GLY A 88 -20.10 -8.45 -1.94
C GLY A 88 -19.75 -6.96 -2.09
N ALA A 89 -19.04 -6.37 -1.11
CA ALA A 89 -18.71 -4.94 -1.09
C ALA A 89 -17.78 -4.50 -2.24
N PHE A 90 -17.09 -5.43 -2.89
CA PHE A 90 -16.20 -5.19 -4.02
C PHE A 90 -16.84 -5.46 -5.39
N GLY A 91 -18.14 -5.78 -5.42
CA GLY A 91 -18.86 -6.13 -6.65
C GLY A 91 -18.37 -7.42 -7.31
N ASP A 92 -18.65 -7.56 -8.60
CA ASP A 92 -18.30 -8.75 -9.38
C ASP A 92 -16.82 -8.70 -9.80
N LEU A 93 -16.00 -9.48 -9.10
CA LEU A 93 -14.60 -9.73 -9.43
C LEU A 93 -14.47 -10.97 -10.32
N ASP A 94 -13.63 -10.92 -11.35
CA ASP A 94 -13.32 -12.11 -12.16
C ASP A 94 -12.29 -13.00 -11.45
N HIS A 95 -11.28 -12.37 -10.84
CA HIS A 95 -10.20 -13.05 -10.14
C HIS A 95 -9.76 -12.26 -8.91
N ILE A 96 -9.20 -12.98 -7.94
CA ILE A 96 -8.48 -12.39 -6.81
C ILE A 96 -7.02 -12.85 -6.88
N VAL A 97 -6.09 -11.93 -6.73
CA VAL A 97 -4.67 -12.25 -6.60
C VAL A 97 -4.19 -11.79 -5.22
N VAL A 98 -3.50 -12.67 -4.50
CA VAL A 98 -2.98 -12.36 -3.16
C VAL A 98 -1.49 -12.57 -3.20
N SER A 99 -0.71 -11.59 -2.75
CA SER A 99 0.72 -11.81 -2.57
C SER A 99 1.04 -12.33 -1.17
N HIS A 100 2.19 -12.97 -1.05
CA HIS A 100 2.72 -13.46 0.22
C HIS A 100 3.58 -12.39 0.92
N ASP A 101 3.05 -11.17 1.05
CA ASP A 101 3.77 -10.07 1.69
C ASP A 101 3.81 -10.18 3.23
N CYS A 102 2.79 -10.84 3.80
CA CYS A 102 2.69 -11.12 5.23
C CYS A 102 1.87 -12.39 5.51
N GLU A 103 1.96 -12.88 6.75
CA GLU A 103 1.19 -14.05 7.22
C GLU A 103 -0.32 -13.85 7.12
N ALA A 104 -0.81 -12.62 7.32
CA ALA A 104 -2.23 -12.33 7.24
C ALA A 104 -2.77 -12.46 5.82
N SER A 105 -2.04 -11.97 4.81
CA SER A 105 -2.36 -12.15 3.39
C SER A 105 -2.33 -13.63 2.99
N LEU A 106 -1.33 -14.39 3.46
CA LEU A 106 -1.26 -15.82 3.17
C LEU A 106 -2.44 -16.60 3.78
N ARG A 107 -2.83 -16.29 5.02
CA ARG A 107 -4.03 -16.87 5.66
C ARG A 107 -5.31 -16.49 4.93
N LEU A 108 -5.42 -15.24 4.46
CA LEU A 108 -6.53 -14.80 3.61
C LEU A 108 -6.62 -15.64 2.33
N PHE A 109 -5.50 -15.84 1.62
CA PHE A 109 -5.49 -16.68 0.41
C PHE A 109 -6.02 -18.09 0.68
N TYR A 110 -5.54 -18.76 1.74
CA TYR A 110 -6.00 -20.10 2.08
C TYR A 110 -7.48 -20.12 2.45
N ALA A 111 -7.96 -19.14 3.21
CA ALA A 111 -9.38 -19.02 3.54
C ALA A 111 -10.24 -18.86 2.28
N LEU A 112 -9.87 -17.97 1.35
CA LEU A 112 -10.58 -17.78 0.08
C LEU A 112 -10.64 -19.08 -0.73
N ARG A 113 -9.51 -19.79 -0.84
CA ARG A 113 -9.42 -21.04 -1.59
C ARG A 113 -10.32 -22.12 -0.99
N GLU A 114 -10.28 -22.29 0.34
CA GLU A 114 -11.08 -23.32 1.01
C GLU A 114 -12.57 -22.96 1.06
N LEU A 115 -12.92 -21.69 1.30
CA LEU A 115 -14.31 -21.22 1.26
C LEU A 115 -14.95 -21.45 -0.10
N ARG A 116 -14.24 -21.14 -1.19
CA ARG A 116 -14.72 -21.43 -2.54
C ARG A 116 -14.96 -22.94 -2.75
N ARG A 117 -14.14 -23.81 -2.14
CA ARG A 117 -14.26 -25.27 -2.26
C ARG A 117 -15.41 -25.84 -1.44
N VAL A 118 -15.62 -25.35 -0.22
CA VAL A 118 -16.55 -25.95 0.76
C VAL A 118 -17.88 -25.19 0.89
N GLU A 119 -17.92 -23.92 0.50
CA GLU A 119 -19.09 -23.05 0.53
C GLU A 119 -19.30 -22.38 -0.84
N PRO A 120 -19.68 -23.13 -1.90
CA PRO A 120 -19.83 -22.59 -3.25
C PRO A 120 -20.89 -21.49 -3.38
N GLY A 121 -21.80 -21.37 -2.40
CA GLY A 121 -22.79 -20.29 -2.32
C GLY A 121 -22.19 -18.90 -2.09
N THR A 122 -20.94 -18.80 -1.64
CA THR A 122 -20.21 -17.53 -1.44
C THR A 122 -19.88 -16.80 -2.75
N LYS A 123 -19.95 -17.49 -3.90
CA LYS A 123 -19.62 -16.94 -5.23
C LYS A 123 -18.24 -16.29 -5.32
N LEU A 124 -17.30 -16.67 -4.44
CA LEU A 124 -15.94 -16.17 -4.48
C LEU A 124 -15.28 -16.55 -5.82
N PRO A 125 -14.60 -15.60 -6.49
CA PRO A 125 -13.83 -15.90 -7.69
C PRO A 125 -12.63 -16.79 -7.35
N GLU A 126 -11.97 -17.30 -8.39
CA GLU A 126 -10.71 -18.02 -8.21
C GLU A 126 -9.66 -17.08 -7.59
N ALA A 127 -9.02 -17.55 -6.51
CA ALA A 127 -7.89 -16.88 -5.88
C ALA A 127 -6.57 -17.48 -6.39
N TYR A 128 -5.61 -16.62 -6.74
CA TYR A 128 -4.26 -17.00 -7.15
C TYR A 128 -3.22 -16.41 -6.21
N LEU A 129 -2.23 -17.21 -5.79
CA LEU A 129 -1.16 -16.77 -4.91
C LEU A 129 0.06 -16.34 -5.73
N VAL A 130 0.49 -15.09 -5.55
CA VAL A 130 1.75 -14.57 -6.06
C VAL A 130 2.80 -14.68 -4.95
N ASP A 131 3.50 -15.81 -4.92
CA ASP A 131 4.45 -16.15 -3.86
C ASP A 131 5.86 -15.61 -4.18
N ILE A 132 6.14 -14.39 -3.72
CA ILE A 132 7.45 -13.75 -3.80
C ILE A 132 8.17 -13.94 -2.47
N LEU A 133 9.42 -14.38 -2.51
CA LEU A 133 10.25 -14.59 -1.32
C LEU A 133 11.31 -13.50 -1.19
N HIS A 134 11.75 -13.19 0.03
CA HIS A 134 12.55 -11.99 0.30
C HIS A 134 13.94 -12.24 0.88
N LEU A 135 14.33 -13.50 1.09
CA LEU A 135 15.68 -13.83 1.57
C LEU A 135 16.74 -13.39 0.54
N PRO A 136 17.84 -12.72 0.94
CA PRO A 136 18.84 -12.11 0.05
C PRO A 136 19.80 -13.16 -0.54
N HIS A 137 19.23 -14.15 -1.24
CA HIS A 137 19.95 -15.29 -1.78
C HIS A 137 19.65 -15.46 -3.28
N ARG A 138 20.67 -15.89 -4.03
CA ARG A 138 20.54 -16.18 -5.46
C ARG A 138 19.46 -17.24 -5.74
N THR A 139 19.27 -18.21 -4.85
CA THR A 139 18.21 -19.22 -4.95
C THR A 139 16.82 -18.59 -4.87
N THR A 140 16.63 -17.63 -3.96
CA THR A 140 15.41 -16.82 -3.85
C THR A 140 15.16 -16.01 -5.11
N ALA A 141 16.17 -15.32 -5.65
CA ALA A 141 16.02 -14.56 -6.88
C ALA A 141 15.56 -15.45 -8.05
N ARG A 142 16.13 -16.66 -8.19
CA ARG A 142 15.70 -17.64 -9.21
C ARG A 142 14.27 -18.13 -8.99
N TYR A 143 13.87 -18.35 -7.73
CA TYR A 143 12.51 -18.73 -7.38
C TYR A 143 11.52 -17.64 -7.77
N ASN A 144 11.76 -16.39 -7.35
CA ASN A 144 10.91 -15.24 -7.66
C ASN A 144 10.78 -15.05 -9.16
N ARG A 145 11.88 -15.13 -9.91
CA ARG A 145 11.86 -15.03 -11.37
C ARG A 145 10.95 -16.06 -12.04
N ARG A 146 10.94 -17.30 -11.52
CA ARG A 146 10.03 -18.33 -11.99
C ARG A 146 8.58 -18.01 -11.62
N ARG A 147 8.30 -17.60 -10.38
CA ARG A 147 6.95 -17.27 -9.91
C ARG A 147 6.33 -16.09 -10.65
N ILE A 148 7.10 -15.05 -10.92
CA ILE A 148 6.69 -13.91 -11.73
C ILE A 148 6.37 -14.37 -13.17
N GLY A 149 7.16 -15.28 -13.75
CA GLY A 149 6.85 -15.86 -15.05
C GLY A 149 5.57 -16.73 -15.06
N GLU A 150 5.34 -17.51 -14.02
CA GLU A 150 4.11 -18.30 -13.86
C GLU A 150 2.87 -17.42 -13.69
N PHE A 151 3.01 -16.29 -12.99
CA PHE A 151 1.93 -15.31 -12.86
C PHE A 151 1.67 -14.57 -14.17
N ALA A 152 2.71 -14.19 -14.91
CA ALA A 152 2.59 -13.63 -16.25
C ALA A 152 1.80 -14.56 -17.19
N ALA A 153 2.18 -15.83 -17.25
CA ALA A 153 1.48 -16.83 -18.07
C ALA A 153 0.02 -17.05 -17.61
N ARG A 154 -0.25 -16.95 -16.30
CA ARG A 154 -1.61 -17.02 -15.76
C ARG A 154 -2.48 -15.86 -16.26
N LEU A 155 -1.93 -14.64 -16.29
CA LEU A 155 -2.63 -13.46 -16.77
C LEU A 155 -2.90 -13.52 -18.28
N GLU A 156 -1.96 -14.02 -19.07
CA GLU A 156 -2.18 -14.28 -20.50
C GLU A 156 -3.30 -15.31 -20.71
N ALA A 157 -3.34 -16.36 -19.88
CA ALA A 157 -4.40 -17.36 -19.96
C ALA A 157 -5.79 -16.80 -19.57
N TRP A 158 -5.86 -15.92 -18.57
CA TRP A 158 -7.13 -15.27 -18.18
C TRP A 158 -7.65 -14.29 -19.22
N THR A 159 -6.74 -13.57 -19.89
CA THR A 159 -7.11 -12.49 -20.82
C THR A 159 -7.13 -12.93 -22.28
N GLY A 160 -6.48 -14.04 -22.62
CA GLY A 160 -6.32 -14.50 -23.99
C GLY A 160 -5.42 -13.61 -24.87
N ARG A 161 -4.61 -12.73 -24.24
CA ARG A 161 -3.78 -11.73 -24.93
C ARG A 161 -2.34 -11.77 -24.42
N PRO A 162 -1.34 -11.50 -25.27
CA PRO A 162 0.04 -11.34 -24.83
C PRO A 162 0.19 -10.10 -23.95
N LEU A 163 1.14 -10.14 -23.01
CA LEU A 163 1.42 -9.00 -22.12
C LEU A 163 2.22 -7.90 -22.84
N ASP A 164 1.81 -6.64 -22.66
CA ASP A 164 2.68 -5.48 -22.94
C ASP A 164 3.49 -5.10 -21.69
N LEU A 165 4.45 -5.96 -21.34
CA LEU A 165 5.26 -5.75 -20.14
C LEU A 165 6.15 -4.50 -20.24
N ALA A 166 6.71 -4.23 -21.41
CA ALA A 166 7.60 -3.09 -21.61
C ALA A 166 6.85 -1.76 -21.44
N GLY A 167 5.67 -1.64 -22.05
CA GLY A 167 4.81 -0.46 -21.89
C GLY A 167 4.33 -0.28 -20.46
N ALA A 168 3.89 -1.35 -19.80
CA ALA A 168 3.45 -1.30 -18.41
C ALA A 168 4.58 -0.90 -17.45
N VAL A 169 5.78 -1.47 -17.61
CA VAL A 169 6.95 -1.09 -16.80
C VAL A 169 7.30 0.38 -16.98
N ALA A 170 7.30 0.88 -18.22
CA ALA A 170 7.59 2.29 -18.49
C ALA A 170 6.56 3.22 -17.81
N ALA A 171 5.26 2.88 -17.87
CA ALA A 171 4.22 3.65 -17.22
C ALA A 171 4.37 3.64 -15.69
N HIS A 172 4.62 2.49 -15.07
CA HIS A 172 4.82 2.41 -13.62
C HIS A 172 6.11 3.09 -13.14
N ASP A 173 7.18 3.04 -13.92
CA ASP A 173 8.41 3.80 -13.63
C ASP A 173 8.18 5.32 -13.70
N GLU A 174 7.42 5.79 -14.69
CA GLU A 174 7.04 7.20 -14.77
C GLU A 174 6.16 7.63 -13.60
N ARG A 175 5.16 6.81 -13.23
CA ARG A 175 4.32 7.03 -12.05
C ARG A 175 5.15 7.06 -10.77
N ARG A 176 6.13 6.17 -10.60
CA ARG A 176 7.08 6.19 -9.46
C ARG A 176 7.87 7.50 -9.42
N ARG A 177 8.42 7.94 -10.56
CA ARG A 177 9.17 9.20 -10.68
C ARG A 177 8.32 10.42 -10.29
N LEU A 178 7.10 10.49 -10.82
CA LEU A 178 6.17 11.59 -10.53
C LEU A 178 5.72 11.58 -9.06
N LEU A 179 5.39 10.42 -8.50
CA LEU A 179 5.01 10.32 -7.10
C LEU A 179 6.14 10.72 -6.16
N ALA A 180 7.39 10.37 -6.47
CA ALA A 180 8.56 10.83 -5.73
C ALA A 180 8.69 12.35 -5.76
N ALA A 181 8.46 12.99 -6.92
CA ALA A 181 8.44 14.44 -7.02
C ALA A 181 7.30 15.08 -6.20
N VAL A 182 6.12 14.46 -6.17
CA VAL A 182 5.00 14.92 -5.33
C VAL A 182 5.29 14.72 -3.84
N ALA A 183 6.01 13.66 -3.46
CA ALA A 183 6.42 13.43 -2.07
C ALA A 183 7.31 14.57 -1.53
N GLU A 184 8.07 15.24 -2.39
CA GLU A 184 8.86 16.41 -1.99
C GLU A 184 7.98 17.62 -1.62
N LEU A 185 6.73 17.71 -2.11
CA LEU A 185 5.80 18.80 -1.76
C LEU A 185 5.44 18.79 -0.27
N ARG A 186 5.20 17.62 0.34
CA ARG A 186 4.99 17.52 1.80
C ARG A 186 6.29 17.66 2.61
N ARG A 187 7.45 17.51 1.96
CA ARG A 187 8.77 17.68 2.60
C ARG A 187 9.28 19.11 2.52
N ALA A 188 8.66 19.98 1.74
CA ALA A 188 8.91 21.41 1.75
C ALA A 188 8.73 22.01 3.17
N VAL A 189 9.32 23.19 3.40
CA VAL A 189 9.21 23.92 4.67
C VAL A 189 8.79 25.36 4.37
N PRO A 190 7.53 25.75 4.64
CA PRO A 190 6.40 24.92 5.11
C PRO A 190 5.97 23.82 4.12
N ALA A 191 5.26 22.79 4.60
CA ALA A 191 4.81 21.70 3.75
C ALA A 191 3.68 22.17 2.81
N ARG A 192 3.61 21.64 1.59
CA ARG A 192 2.60 21.99 0.58
C ARG A 192 1.50 20.94 0.43
N LEU A 193 1.69 19.79 1.05
CA LEU A 193 0.70 18.74 1.23
C LEU A 193 0.77 18.24 2.66
N THR A 194 -0.37 17.90 3.24
CA THR A 194 -0.40 17.08 4.46
C THR A 194 -0.12 15.62 4.12
N GLY A 195 0.19 14.80 5.14
CA GLY A 195 0.33 13.36 4.96
C GLY A 195 -0.99 12.70 4.54
N ARG A 196 -2.13 13.13 5.09
CA ARG A 196 -3.45 12.64 4.65
C ARG A 196 -3.70 12.93 3.16
N GLN A 197 -3.35 14.12 2.69
CA GLN A 197 -3.44 14.46 1.28
C GLN A 197 -2.48 13.61 0.44
N PHE A 198 -1.24 13.39 0.90
CA PHE A 198 -0.29 12.54 0.19
C PHE A 198 -0.75 11.08 0.09
N LEU A 199 -1.40 10.54 1.13
CA LEU A 199 -1.98 9.19 1.08
C LEU A 199 -3.03 9.08 -0.02
N ALA A 200 -3.87 10.11 -0.19
CA ALA A 200 -4.84 10.18 -1.29
C ALA A 200 -4.20 10.26 -2.67
N VAL A 201 -3.08 10.99 -2.78
CA VAL A 201 -2.28 11.08 -4.00
C VAL A 201 -1.59 9.75 -4.32
N ALA A 202 -1.10 9.03 -3.31
CA ALA A 202 -0.29 7.84 -3.49
C ALA A 202 -1.12 6.64 -3.98
N ASP A 203 -2.31 6.41 -3.43
CA ASP A 203 -3.15 5.26 -3.77
C ASP A 203 -4.60 5.65 -4.12
N PRO A 204 -4.85 6.42 -5.19
CA PRO A 204 -6.20 6.87 -5.54
C PRO A 204 -7.09 5.77 -6.14
N GLY A 205 -6.57 4.55 -6.36
CA GLY A 205 -7.32 3.45 -6.99
C GLY A 205 -7.56 3.61 -8.51
N LEU A 206 -6.82 4.51 -9.16
CA LEU A 206 -6.94 4.83 -10.58
C LEU A 206 -6.04 3.94 -11.47
N PRO A 207 -6.40 3.75 -12.76
CA PRO A 207 -5.47 3.28 -13.77
C PRO A 207 -4.19 4.13 -13.82
N VAL A 208 -3.06 3.53 -14.21
CA VAL A 208 -1.74 4.17 -14.11
C VAL A 208 -1.61 5.43 -14.98
N ASP A 209 -2.22 5.44 -16.15
CA ASP A 209 -2.25 6.56 -17.09
C ASP A 209 -3.09 7.73 -16.56
N GLU A 210 -4.28 7.45 -16.01
CA GLU A 210 -5.10 8.45 -15.32
C GLU A 210 -4.37 9.02 -14.09
N HIS A 211 -3.67 8.17 -13.34
CA HIS A 211 -2.88 8.59 -12.18
C HIS A 211 -1.72 9.50 -12.60
N ILE A 212 -0.94 9.12 -13.63
CA ILE A 212 0.14 9.94 -14.20
C ILE A 212 -0.36 11.33 -14.58
N ALA A 213 -1.46 11.41 -15.35
CA ALA A 213 -2.00 12.69 -15.80
C ALA A 213 -2.40 13.60 -14.62
N LEU A 214 -2.92 13.03 -13.52
CA LEU A 214 -3.25 13.80 -12.31
C LEU A 214 -2.01 14.20 -11.53
N LEU A 215 -0.96 13.37 -11.46
CA LEU A 215 0.30 13.71 -10.81
C LEU A 215 1.02 14.85 -11.55
N GLU A 216 1.07 14.82 -12.88
CA GLU A 216 1.64 15.89 -13.70
C GLU A 216 0.92 17.22 -13.47
N ARG A 217 -0.42 17.18 -13.48
CA ARG A 217 -1.24 18.36 -13.18
C ARG A 217 -1.01 18.88 -11.77
N LEU A 218 -0.95 17.99 -10.76
CA LEU A 218 -0.70 18.39 -9.37
C LEU A 218 0.66 19.09 -9.23
N LEU A 219 1.69 18.59 -9.90
CA LEU A 219 3.01 19.23 -9.92
C LEU A 219 2.97 20.61 -10.61
N ALA A 220 2.21 20.76 -11.69
CA ALA A 220 2.01 22.05 -12.36
C ALA A 220 1.21 23.05 -11.48
N GLU A 221 0.27 22.54 -10.68
CA GLU A 221 -0.56 23.30 -9.75
C GLU A 221 0.16 23.53 -8.38
N ALA A 222 1.38 23.00 -8.16
CA ALA A 222 2.05 22.99 -6.86
C ALA A 222 2.21 24.38 -6.21
N GLY A 223 2.46 25.41 -7.02
CA GLY A 223 2.57 26.80 -6.58
C GLY A 223 1.28 27.39 -6.00
N GLN A 224 0.13 26.77 -6.26
CA GLN A 224 -1.20 27.17 -5.80
C GLN A 224 -1.66 26.41 -4.55
N LEU A 225 -0.93 25.37 -4.14
CA LEU A 225 -1.23 24.62 -2.92
C LEU A 225 -1.06 25.47 -1.67
N GLY A 226 -1.86 25.18 -0.65
CA GLY A 226 -1.73 25.80 0.67
C GLY A 226 -0.43 25.42 1.37
N GLU A 227 -0.09 26.18 2.41
CA GLU A 227 1.02 25.86 3.30
C GLU A 227 0.52 25.25 4.60
N HIS A 228 1.21 24.21 5.04
CA HIS A 228 0.90 23.44 6.24
C HIS A 228 2.10 23.50 7.18
N ALA A 229 1.90 24.16 8.32
CA ALA A 229 2.86 24.22 9.41
C ALA A 229 2.53 23.18 10.48
N GLY A 230 3.54 22.74 11.20
CA GLY A 230 3.41 21.75 12.26
C GLY A 230 4.72 20.99 12.44
N ARG A 231 4.82 20.26 13.54
CA ARG A 231 6.01 19.45 13.79
C ARG A 231 6.05 18.27 12.83
N ARG A 232 7.21 18.05 12.20
CA ARG A 232 7.37 17.12 11.08
C ARG A 232 7.51 15.69 11.57
N VAL A 233 6.58 14.83 11.19
CA VAL A 233 6.53 13.42 11.63
C VAL A 233 6.93 12.49 10.50
N PHE A 234 7.80 11.53 10.81
CA PHE A 234 7.95 10.32 10.02
C PHE A 234 7.12 9.20 10.67
N LEU A 235 6.15 8.65 9.94
CA LEU A 235 5.25 7.61 10.42
C LEU A 235 5.74 6.23 9.93
N SER A 236 6.12 5.36 10.86
CA SER A 236 6.55 3.99 10.55
C SER A 236 5.56 2.97 11.11
N GLY A 237 5.48 1.79 10.51
CA GLY A 237 4.75 0.66 11.08
C GLY A 237 3.70 0.06 10.15
N GLY A 238 2.56 -0.34 10.73
CA GLY A 238 1.53 -1.09 10.01
C GLY A 238 0.79 -0.26 8.95
N ASP A 239 0.26 -0.95 7.93
CA ASP A 239 -0.50 -0.35 6.83
C ASP A 239 -1.81 0.33 7.26
N HIS A 240 -2.30 1.27 6.44
CA HIS A 240 -3.53 2.02 6.70
C HIS A 240 -4.51 1.98 5.52
N ASP A 241 -5.65 1.30 5.69
CA ASP A 241 -6.74 1.29 4.70
C ASP A 241 -7.54 2.60 4.66
N THR A 242 -7.43 3.46 5.67
CA THR A 242 -8.15 4.73 5.77
C THR A 242 -7.22 5.84 6.27
N PRO A 243 -7.53 7.12 6.00
CA PRO A 243 -6.70 8.23 6.46
C PRO A 243 -6.85 8.52 7.96
N HIS A 244 -7.67 7.78 8.71
CA HIS A 244 -8.05 8.12 10.08
C HIS A 244 -6.86 8.31 11.03
N VAL A 245 -5.81 7.48 10.91
CA VAL A 245 -4.59 7.62 11.73
C VAL A 245 -3.83 8.89 11.37
N TYR A 246 -3.72 9.20 10.08
CA TYR A 246 -3.10 10.43 9.60
C TYR A 246 -3.87 11.66 10.09
N GLU A 247 -5.20 11.64 9.96
CA GLU A 247 -6.07 12.73 10.42
C GLU A 247 -5.96 12.94 11.93
N ALA A 248 -5.95 11.87 12.71
CA ALA A 248 -5.77 11.95 14.16
C ALA A 248 -4.43 12.61 14.51
N VAL A 249 -3.32 12.14 13.94
CA VAL A 249 -1.99 12.69 14.21
C VAL A 249 -1.91 14.16 13.77
N GLU A 250 -2.36 14.49 12.56
CA GLU A 250 -2.26 15.87 12.05
C GLU A 250 -3.17 16.86 12.79
N SER A 251 -4.27 16.39 13.41
CA SER A 251 -5.14 17.22 14.25
C SER A 251 -4.47 17.77 15.51
N GLU A 252 -3.36 17.18 15.95
CA GLU A 252 -2.58 17.62 17.13
C GLU A 252 -1.44 18.61 16.76
N GLY A 253 -1.47 19.19 15.55
CA GLY A 253 -0.46 20.16 15.09
C GLY A 253 0.82 19.54 14.52
N TYR A 254 0.74 18.27 14.11
CA TYR A 254 1.80 17.58 13.37
C TYR A 254 1.54 17.62 11.86
N VAL A 255 2.59 17.40 11.06
CA VAL A 255 2.48 17.16 9.62
C VAL A 255 3.30 15.93 9.27
N ILE A 256 2.69 14.93 8.61
CA ILE A 256 3.39 13.69 8.27
C ILE A 256 4.15 13.86 6.95
N VAL A 257 5.48 13.87 7.03
CA VAL A 257 6.39 14.20 5.93
C VAL A 257 7.07 12.98 5.29
N GLY A 258 6.89 11.80 5.89
CA GLY A 258 7.38 10.53 5.37
C GLY A 258 6.68 9.34 6.02
N GLU A 259 6.66 8.21 5.30
CA GLU A 259 6.26 6.91 5.84
C GLU A 259 7.02 5.74 5.19
N ASP A 260 6.92 4.55 5.79
CA ASP A 260 7.51 3.30 5.27
C ASP A 260 6.51 2.14 5.06
N HIS A 261 5.20 2.42 5.08
CA HIS A 261 4.11 1.44 4.92
C HIS A 261 3.52 1.45 3.50
N SER A 262 2.98 0.32 3.01
CA SER A 262 2.69 -0.02 1.59
C SER A 262 1.72 0.89 0.84
N PHE A 263 0.85 1.61 1.55
CA PHE A 263 -0.13 2.54 0.98
C PHE A 263 0.43 3.95 0.71
N GLY A 264 1.58 4.30 1.30
CA GLY A 264 2.25 5.58 1.07
C GLY A 264 3.37 5.46 0.03
N GLY A 265 4.57 5.90 0.40
CA GLY A 265 5.76 5.92 -0.45
C GLY A 265 6.80 4.79 -0.28
N PRO A 266 6.51 3.53 0.06
CA PRO A 266 7.56 2.52 0.28
C PRO A 266 7.90 1.74 -0.99
N HIS A 267 7.74 2.38 -2.16
CA HIS A 267 8.25 1.79 -3.37
C HIS A 267 9.73 2.13 -3.44
N PRO A 268 10.61 1.18 -3.80
CA PRO A 268 12.00 1.52 -4.00
C PRO A 268 12.06 2.67 -5.02
N ASP A 269 12.81 3.73 -4.67
CA ASP A 269 13.09 4.87 -5.57
C ASP A 269 13.78 4.44 -6.88
N ARG A 270 14.07 3.14 -7.02
CA ARG A 270 14.74 2.53 -8.15
C ARG A 270 13.70 2.11 -9.21
N PRO A 271 13.82 2.63 -10.44
CA PRO A 271 13.01 2.14 -11.56
C PRO A 271 13.27 0.65 -11.81
N VAL A 272 12.28 -0.07 -12.34
CA VAL A 272 12.46 -1.44 -12.85
C VAL A 272 13.44 -1.43 -14.02
N GLY A 273 13.35 -0.43 -14.89
CA GLY A 273 14.29 -0.23 -15.99
C GLY A 273 13.93 -1.07 -17.22
N ALA A 274 14.86 -1.91 -17.71
CA ALA A 274 14.66 -2.68 -18.94
C ALA A 274 13.44 -3.61 -18.78
N GLY A 275 12.31 -3.26 -19.40
CA GLY A 275 10.96 -3.82 -19.15
C GLY A 275 10.77 -5.29 -19.50
N GLY A 276 11.44 -6.17 -18.76
CA GLY A 276 11.40 -7.62 -18.88
C GLY A 276 11.26 -8.31 -17.53
N LEU A 277 10.91 -9.60 -17.56
CA LEU A 277 10.64 -10.38 -16.36
C LEU A 277 11.85 -10.49 -15.41
N ASP A 278 13.07 -10.43 -15.93
CA ASP A 278 14.30 -10.46 -15.10
C ASP A 278 14.45 -9.18 -14.28
N ALA A 279 14.26 -8.01 -14.92
CA ALA A 279 14.32 -6.73 -14.23
C ALA A 279 13.17 -6.58 -13.21
N LEU A 280 11.98 -7.05 -13.57
CA LEU A 280 10.84 -7.08 -12.65
C LEU A 280 11.13 -7.97 -11.43
N ALA A 281 11.69 -9.16 -11.65
CA ALA A 281 12.07 -10.05 -10.56
C ALA A 281 13.15 -9.47 -9.66
N GLU A 282 14.16 -8.81 -10.22
CA GLU A 282 15.17 -8.10 -9.45
C GLU A 282 14.54 -6.97 -8.62
N HIS A 283 13.65 -6.17 -9.22
CA HIS A 283 12.96 -5.07 -8.53
C HIS A 283 12.23 -5.58 -7.28
N TYR A 284 11.37 -6.58 -7.43
CA TYR A 284 10.60 -7.13 -6.29
C TYR A 284 11.45 -7.91 -5.28
N HIS A 285 12.59 -8.46 -5.71
CA HIS A 285 13.54 -9.10 -4.80
C HIS A 285 14.24 -8.10 -3.87
N HIS A 286 14.44 -6.87 -4.35
CA HIS A 286 15.13 -5.80 -3.60
C HIS A 286 14.19 -4.72 -3.05
N SER A 287 12.87 -4.88 -3.17
CA SER A 287 11.89 -3.99 -2.57
C SER A 287 12.12 -3.87 -1.06
N GLY A 288 12.02 -2.63 -0.56
CA GLY A 288 12.60 -2.14 0.69
C GLY A 288 12.28 -2.92 1.97
N PRO A 289 12.95 -2.55 3.08
CA PRO A 289 12.86 -3.31 4.31
C PRO A 289 11.52 -3.07 4.99
N THR A 290 10.56 -3.98 4.79
CA THR A 290 9.33 -4.07 5.59
C THR A 290 9.53 -5.05 6.74
N ALA A 291 8.65 -5.00 7.75
CA ALA A 291 8.75 -5.84 8.95
C ALA A 291 8.83 -7.35 8.63
N HIS A 292 8.18 -7.79 7.55
CA HIS A 292 8.15 -9.19 7.12
C HIS A 292 9.37 -9.62 6.29
N ARG A 293 10.19 -8.67 5.84
CA ARG A 293 11.25 -8.90 4.84
C ARG A 293 12.65 -8.64 5.35
N ALA A 294 12.77 -7.78 6.34
CA ALA A 294 14.03 -7.26 6.79
C ALA A 294 14.28 -7.59 8.26
N THR A 295 15.56 -7.64 8.60
CA THR A 295 15.99 -7.71 9.99
C THR A 295 15.68 -6.39 10.71
N VAL A 296 15.53 -6.47 12.03
CA VAL A 296 15.39 -5.31 12.92
C VAL A 296 16.49 -4.26 12.68
N GLY A 297 17.72 -4.70 12.40
CA GLY A 297 18.85 -3.80 12.11
C GLY A 297 18.71 -3.08 10.76
N GLU A 298 18.23 -3.76 9.73
CA GLU A 298 17.96 -3.14 8.41
C GLU A 298 16.80 -2.14 8.50
N ARG A 299 15.73 -2.46 9.26
CA ARG A 299 14.63 -1.54 9.57
C ARG A 299 15.12 -0.29 10.29
N ALA A 300 15.98 -0.45 11.31
CA ALA A 300 16.57 0.65 12.05
C ALA A 300 17.44 1.55 11.15
N ALA A 301 18.29 0.94 10.31
CA ALA A 301 19.12 1.67 9.36
C ALA A 301 18.28 2.42 8.31
N HIS A 302 17.19 1.82 7.84
CA HIS A 302 16.24 2.48 6.94
C HIS A 302 15.56 3.67 7.61
N ALA A 303 15.01 3.49 8.82
CA ALA A 303 14.37 4.57 9.58
C ALA A 303 15.32 5.77 9.76
N ALA A 304 16.58 5.54 10.16
CA ALA A 304 17.57 6.59 10.31
C ALA A 304 17.87 7.36 9.01
N ARG A 305 17.92 6.68 7.85
CA ARG A 305 18.07 7.34 6.55
C ARG A 305 16.81 8.12 6.17
N ALA A 306 15.64 7.51 6.33
CA ALA A 306 14.36 8.07 5.91
C ALA A 306 13.99 9.32 6.71
N VAL A 307 14.22 9.31 8.03
CA VAL A 307 14.02 10.48 8.90
C VAL A 307 14.88 11.66 8.48
N ARG A 308 16.18 11.43 8.21
CA ARG A 308 17.08 12.48 7.73
C ARG A 308 16.65 13.02 6.37
N HIS A 309 16.29 12.13 5.45
CA HIS A 309 15.84 12.50 4.10
C HIS A 309 14.56 13.35 4.14
N CYS A 310 13.59 12.97 4.97
CA CYS A 310 12.34 13.70 5.12
C CYS A 310 12.46 14.94 6.02
N ARG A 311 13.62 15.17 6.66
CA ARG A 311 13.82 16.19 7.69
C ARG A 311 12.74 16.09 8.77
N ALA A 312 12.48 14.88 9.26
CA ALA A 312 11.52 14.65 10.33
C ALA A 312 12.11 15.11 11.66
N GLU A 313 11.25 15.65 12.53
CA GLU A 313 11.58 16.13 13.87
C GLU A 313 11.04 15.18 14.95
N LEU A 314 10.18 14.25 14.55
CA LEU A 314 9.60 13.20 15.38
C LEU A 314 9.45 11.92 14.57
N PHE A 315 9.82 10.79 15.17
CA PHE A 315 9.51 9.48 14.64
C PHE A 315 8.32 8.89 15.41
N VAL A 316 7.30 8.44 14.70
CA VAL A 316 6.13 7.78 15.31
C VAL A 316 6.04 6.37 14.73
N ALA A 317 6.18 5.35 15.57
CA ALA A 317 5.91 3.97 15.22
C ALA A 317 4.47 3.61 15.57
N TYR A 318 3.73 3.05 14.62
CA TYR A 318 2.34 2.61 14.79
C TYR A 318 2.28 1.08 14.74
N SER A 319 1.78 0.47 15.82
CA SER A 319 1.50 -0.98 15.89
C SER A 319 0.06 -1.19 16.34
N ARG A 320 -0.71 -1.89 15.51
CA ARG A 320 -2.10 -2.24 15.81
C ARG A 320 -2.19 -3.65 16.38
N ILE A 321 -3.28 -3.94 17.09
CA ILE A 321 -3.57 -5.30 17.58
C ILE A 321 -3.68 -6.25 16.38
N GLY A 322 -2.88 -7.32 16.38
CA GLY A 322 -2.78 -8.27 15.26
C GLY A 322 -1.69 -7.95 14.23
N ASP A 323 -0.96 -6.84 14.40
CA ASP A 323 0.25 -6.47 13.64
C ASP A 323 1.32 -5.88 14.59
N GLU A 324 2.00 -6.79 15.30
CA GLU A 324 2.89 -6.48 16.43
C GLU A 324 4.35 -6.28 16.01
N ALA A 325 4.70 -6.68 14.79
CA ALA A 325 6.08 -6.62 14.30
C ALA A 325 6.68 -5.20 14.36
N PRO A 326 5.94 -4.10 14.06
CA PRO A 326 6.46 -2.75 14.25
C PRO A 326 6.90 -2.43 15.69
N ALA A 327 6.24 -2.99 16.71
CA ALA A 327 6.62 -2.80 18.10
C ALA A 327 7.94 -3.52 18.44
N TRP A 328 8.24 -4.63 17.77
CA TRP A 328 9.51 -5.36 17.94
C TRP A 328 10.69 -4.64 17.28
N ASP A 329 10.44 -3.94 16.16
CA ASP A 329 11.45 -3.14 15.46
C ASP A 329 11.80 -1.85 16.22
N PHE A 330 10.82 -1.27 16.93
CA PHE A 330 10.90 0.05 17.54
C PHE A 330 12.12 0.29 18.43
N PRO A 331 12.54 -0.61 19.35
CA PRO A 331 13.70 -0.37 20.20
C PRO A 331 14.99 -0.10 19.42
N ALA A 332 15.22 -0.84 18.33
CA ALA A 332 16.40 -0.67 17.49
C ALA A 332 16.28 0.57 16.59
N GLN A 333 15.09 0.83 16.05
CA GLN A 333 14.82 2.07 15.32
C GLN A 333 15.10 3.29 16.20
N ARG A 334 14.52 3.36 17.40
CA ARG A 334 14.77 4.43 18.38
C ARG A 334 16.27 4.58 18.69
N ALA A 335 16.99 3.48 18.89
CA ALA A 335 18.42 3.53 19.18
C ALA A 335 19.27 4.07 18.01
N ALA A 336 18.78 3.99 16.76
CA ALA A 336 19.45 4.45 15.56
C ALA A 336 19.09 5.90 15.15
N LEU A 337 18.16 6.54 15.88
CA LEU A 337 17.63 7.87 15.56
C LEU A 337 18.23 8.94 16.47
N ASP A 338 18.51 10.11 15.88
CA ASP A 338 18.99 11.31 16.60
C ASP A 338 17.83 12.27 16.98
N ILE A 339 16.58 11.81 16.85
CA ILE A 339 15.36 12.57 17.13
C ILE A 339 14.47 11.81 18.11
N PRO A 340 13.52 12.49 18.80
CA PRO A 340 12.52 11.82 19.62
C PRO A 340 11.73 10.77 18.82
N ALA A 341 11.35 9.70 19.51
CA ALA A 341 10.66 8.56 18.91
C ALA A 341 9.58 8.03 19.85
N VAL A 342 8.34 7.98 19.36
CA VAL A 342 7.16 7.52 20.10
C VAL A 342 6.63 6.22 19.50
N LEU A 343 6.24 5.28 20.35
CA LEU A 343 5.50 4.08 19.94
C LEU A 343 4.02 4.24 20.34
N LEU A 344 3.16 4.18 19.32
CA LEU A 344 1.72 3.98 19.47
C LEU A 344 1.46 2.47 19.38
N GLU A 345 1.52 1.80 20.53
CA GLU A 345 1.39 0.34 20.63
C GLU A 345 -0.07 -0.07 20.82
N ARG A 346 -0.43 -1.28 20.34
CA ARG A 346 -1.74 -1.92 20.56
C ARG A 346 -2.93 -1.05 20.14
N GLN A 347 -2.76 -0.36 19.02
CA GLN A 347 -3.80 0.48 18.45
C GLN A 347 -4.96 -0.37 17.91
N GLU A 348 -6.18 0.15 18.01
CA GLU A 348 -7.31 -0.44 17.32
C GLU A 348 -7.22 -0.16 15.81
N TYR A 349 -7.80 -1.06 15.01
CA TYR A 349 -7.78 -0.94 13.56
C TYR A 349 -8.41 0.39 13.09
N GLY A 350 -7.65 1.18 12.34
CA GLY A 350 -8.11 2.49 11.85
C GLY A 350 -8.25 3.58 12.91
N ARG A 351 -7.65 3.39 14.10
CA ARG A 351 -7.66 4.35 15.20
C ARG A 351 -6.24 4.63 15.69
N ALA A 352 -6.07 5.77 16.33
CA ALA A 352 -4.85 6.17 17.00
C ALA A 352 -5.16 6.80 18.36
N ASP A 353 -4.83 6.12 19.46
CA ASP A 353 -4.72 6.69 20.79
C ASP A 353 -3.40 7.45 20.89
N LEU A 354 -3.52 8.78 20.93
CA LEU A 354 -2.39 9.71 20.93
C LEU A 354 -1.89 10.03 22.35
N THR A 355 -2.33 9.30 23.38
CA THR A 355 -1.90 9.53 24.77
C THR A 355 -0.38 9.47 24.91
N ALA A 356 0.28 8.52 24.24
CA ALA A 356 1.75 8.42 24.27
C ALA A 356 2.42 9.63 23.58
N LEU A 357 1.85 10.09 22.46
CA LEU A 357 2.33 11.25 21.70
C LEU A 357 2.24 12.54 22.53
N ARG A 358 1.14 12.75 23.24
CA ARG A 358 0.91 13.92 24.11
C ARG A 358 1.80 13.93 25.35
N LYS A 359 2.27 12.77 25.85
CA LYS A 359 3.17 12.70 27.01
C LYS A 359 4.59 13.19 26.69
N GLU A 360 5.06 13.03 25.45
CA GLU A 360 6.35 13.61 25.04
C GLU A 360 6.29 15.13 24.88
N HIS A 361 5.09 15.71 24.73
CA HIS A 361 4.86 17.14 24.58
C HIS A 361 3.75 17.59 25.51
N PRO A 362 4.02 17.86 26.80
CA PRO A 362 3.06 18.63 27.59
C PRO A 362 2.88 19.96 26.85
N CYS A 363 1.67 20.21 26.34
CA CYS A 363 1.31 21.49 25.74
C CYS A 363 1.90 22.62 26.59
N ALA A 364 2.66 23.51 25.98
CA ALA A 364 2.94 24.80 26.59
C ALA A 364 1.59 25.53 26.66
N VAL A 365 0.98 25.51 27.85
CA VAL A 365 -0.25 26.25 28.17
C VAL A 365 0.01 27.74 28.08
#